data_AF-A0A9J6A0Y4-F1
#
_entry.id   AF-A0A9J6A0Y4-F1
#
_cell.length_a   1.000
_cell.length_b   1.000
_cell.length_c   1.000
_cell.angle_alpha   90.00
_cell.angle_beta   90.00
_cell.angle_gamma   90.00
#
_symmetry.space_group_name_H-M   'P 1'
#
loop_
_entity.id
_entity.type
_entity.pdbx_description
1 polymer ?
#
loop_
_entity_poly.entity_id
_entity_poly.type
_entity_poly.pdbx_seq_one_letter_code
_entity_poly.pdbx_strand_id
1 'polypeptide(L)'
;MEDTSSSIPPNNATTPGAAKYLAGLPSRGLFSSNVLSSTPGGMRVYVCDHETSPPEDQLIKTNQQNILIRSLMLKKQRGEYSSKDGKGISSNDNGRKRAAEKALDSRASAKKATTSNHAASAQETSKIHAPEIQNMTVEKLRVLLKEKGLSLRGRKDELIARLRGDT
;
A
#
# COMPACT_ATOMS: atom_id res chain seq x y z
N MET A 1 29.65 44.20 -49.62
CA MET A 1 29.33 42.99 -50.42
C MET A 1 28.48 42.12 -49.52
N GLU A 2 27.32 41.73 -50.02
CA GLU A 2 26.08 41.58 -49.25
C GLU A 2 25.95 40.23 -48.53
N ASP A 3 25.35 40.28 -47.33
CA ASP A 3 25.05 39.14 -46.48
C ASP A 3 23.87 38.34 -47.04
N THR A 4 24.10 37.12 -47.52
CA THR A 4 23.03 36.21 -47.97
C THR A 4 22.33 35.58 -46.77
N SER A 5 21.29 36.23 -46.26
CA SER A 5 20.28 35.60 -45.41
C SER A 5 19.39 34.69 -46.26
N SER A 6 19.56 33.37 -46.16
CA SER A 6 18.63 32.41 -46.76
C SER A 6 17.36 32.30 -45.90
N SER A 7 16.41 33.21 -46.13
CA SER A 7 15.03 33.06 -45.67
C SER A 7 14.32 32.02 -46.54
N ILE A 8 13.97 30.88 -45.96
CA ILE A 8 13.14 29.86 -46.62
C ILE A 8 11.69 30.39 -46.56
N PRO A 9 10.98 30.54 -47.70
CA PRO A 9 9.61 31.04 -47.69
C PRO A 9 8.67 30.03 -47.01
N PRO A 10 7.55 30.48 -46.42
CA PRO A 10 6.52 29.58 -45.92
C PRO A 10 5.94 28.81 -47.11
N ASN A 11 6.25 27.52 -47.18
CA ASN A 11 5.71 26.62 -48.19
C ASN A 11 4.21 26.43 -47.92
N ASN A 12 3.38 27.30 -48.50
CA ASN A 12 1.92 27.13 -48.50
C ASN A 12 1.51 26.13 -49.61
N ALA A 13 2.13 24.95 -49.61
CA ALA A 13 1.63 23.83 -50.38
C ALA A 13 0.38 23.32 -49.68
N THR A 14 -0.77 23.39 -50.36
CA THR A 14 -1.97 22.65 -49.94
C THR A 14 -1.63 21.16 -49.96
N THR A 15 -1.17 20.61 -48.83
CA THR A 15 -0.90 19.17 -48.71
C THR A 15 -2.23 18.43 -48.60
N PRO A 16 -2.63 17.64 -49.61
CA PRO A 16 -3.89 16.90 -49.56
C PRO A 16 -3.82 15.78 -48.51
N GLY A 17 -4.96 15.46 -47.90
CA GLY A 17 -5.11 14.32 -47.00
C GLY A 17 -4.83 14.61 -45.53
N ALA A 18 -4.26 13.63 -44.82
CA ALA A 18 -4.07 13.67 -43.36
C ALA A 18 -2.98 14.66 -42.89
N ALA A 19 -2.10 15.11 -43.79
CA ALA A 19 -0.99 16.01 -43.50
C ALA A 19 -1.44 17.37 -42.92
N LYS A 20 -2.65 17.83 -43.24
CA LYS A 20 -3.25 19.05 -42.66
C LYS A 20 -3.42 18.98 -41.14
N TYR A 21 -3.54 17.77 -40.57
CA TYR A 21 -3.65 17.57 -39.13
C TYR A 21 -2.29 17.42 -38.44
N LEU A 22 -1.20 17.40 -39.22
CA LEU A 22 0.17 17.27 -38.73
C LEU A 22 0.95 18.60 -38.79
N ALA A 23 0.33 19.67 -39.29
CA ALA A 23 0.91 21.01 -39.26
C ALA A 23 0.88 21.60 -37.84
N GLY A 24 1.92 22.37 -37.49
CA GLY A 24 1.97 23.09 -36.20
C GLY A 24 2.24 22.23 -34.98
N LEU A 25 2.91 21.08 -35.13
CA LEU A 25 3.36 20.30 -33.99
C LEU A 25 4.29 21.13 -33.09
N PRO A 26 4.21 20.98 -31.76
CA PRO A 26 5.12 21.66 -30.84
C PRO A 26 6.57 21.33 -31.17
N SER A 27 7.40 22.35 -31.37
CA SER A 27 8.83 22.15 -31.58
C SER A 27 9.45 21.59 -30.30
N ARG A 28 9.95 20.34 -30.33
CA ARG A 28 10.57 19.68 -29.18
C ARG A 28 12.07 19.93 -29.06
N GLY A 29 12.58 21.00 -29.67
CA GLY A 29 14.00 21.34 -29.74
C GLY A 29 14.50 21.59 -31.17
N LEU A 30 15.80 21.84 -31.29
CA LEU A 30 16.47 22.18 -32.55
C LEU A 30 16.98 20.93 -33.27
N PHE A 31 16.05 20.15 -33.84
CA PHE A 31 16.36 18.96 -34.65
C PHE A 31 16.44 19.27 -36.15
N SER A 32 16.97 20.44 -36.52
CA SER A 32 17.11 20.89 -37.90
C SER A 32 18.40 20.45 -38.58
N SER A 33 19.36 19.91 -37.81
CA SER A 33 20.64 19.44 -38.34
C SER A 33 20.51 18.01 -38.86
N ASN A 34 20.75 17.82 -40.16
CA ASN A 34 20.87 16.51 -40.80
C ASN A 34 22.27 15.89 -40.60
N VAL A 35 23.14 16.58 -39.85
CA VAL A 35 24.50 16.09 -39.58
C VAL A 35 24.41 14.96 -38.56
N LEU A 36 24.63 13.73 -39.03
CA LEU A 36 24.83 12.58 -38.18
C LEU A 36 25.98 12.89 -37.22
N SER A 37 25.69 12.94 -35.91
CA SER A 37 26.68 13.21 -34.87
C SER A 37 27.88 12.29 -35.07
N SER A 38 29.06 12.86 -35.26
CA SER A 38 30.28 12.16 -35.68
C SER A 38 30.92 11.31 -34.58
N THR A 39 30.24 11.07 -33.46
CA THR A 39 30.75 10.20 -32.38
C THR A 39 30.37 8.74 -32.68
N PRO A 40 31.30 7.86 -33.09
CA PRO A 40 30.99 6.48 -33.51
C PRO A 40 30.63 5.55 -32.35
N GLY A 41 30.30 6.08 -31.16
CA GLY A 41 30.26 5.33 -29.91
C GLY A 41 29.22 5.85 -28.93
N GLY A 42 27.94 5.81 -29.30
CA GLY A 42 26.81 5.88 -28.36
C GLY A 42 26.84 7.00 -27.31
N MET A 43 26.05 6.82 -26.24
CA MET A 43 26.08 7.70 -25.07
C MET A 43 27.42 7.53 -24.35
N ARG A 44 28.16 8.63 -24.13
CA ARG A 44 29.44 8.58 -23.42
C ARG A 44 29.22 8.27 -21.94
N VAL A 45 30.08 7.44 -21.37
CA VAL A 45 30.11 7.16 -19.92
C VAL A 45 30.55 8.44 -19.20
N TYR A 46 29.74 8.88 -18.24
CA TYR A 46 30.11 9.99 -17.36
C TYR A 46 31.01 9.47 -16.23
N VAL A 47 32.17 10.08 -16.07
CA VAL A 47 33.11 9.82 -14.97
C VAL A 47 33.15 11.08 -14.11
N CYS A 48 32.85 10.93 -12.82
CA CYS A 48 32.89 12.04 -11.87
C CYS A 48 34.33 12.29 -11.42
N ASP A 49 34.89 13.44 -11.77
CA ASP A 49 36.22 13.88 -11.27
C ASP A 49 36.13 14.66 -9.95
N HIS A 50 34.91 14.86 -9.44
CA HIS A 50 34.62 15.61 -8.21
C HIS A 50 33.66 14.83 -7.32
N GLU A 51 33.59 15.22 -6.05
CA GLU A 51 32.66 14.64 -5.09
C GLU A 51 31.22 14.96 -5.48
N THR A 52 30.46 13.91 -5.78
CA THR A 52 29.02 14.00 -6.12
C THR A 52 28.14 13.47 -5.00
N SER A 53 28.62 13.50 -3.76
CA SER A 53 27.77 13.15 -2.62
C SER A 53 26.61 14.15 -2.53
N PRO A 54 25.37 13.69 -2.30
CA PRO A 54 24.26 14.59 -2.05
C PRO A 54 24.53 15.45 -0.81
N PRO A 55 23.90 16.64 -0.70
CA PRO A 55 23.99 17.47 0.50
C PRO A 55 23.65 16.70 1.78
N GLU A 56 24.43 16.90 2.85
CA GLU A 56 24.39 16.08 4.07
C GLU A 56 23.06 16.16 4.84
N ASP A 57 22.36 17.28 4.71
CA ASP A 57 21.06 17.52 5.32
C ASP A 57 19.90 16.82 4.59
N GLN A 58 20.09 16.42 3.33
CA GLN A 58 19.05 15.80 2.52
C GLN A 58 19.04 14.27 2.68
N LEU A 59 18.37 13.80 3.73
CA LEU A 59 18.25 12.37 4.04
C LEU A 59 16.93 11.78 3.55
N ILE A 60 16.99 10.81 2.63
CA ILE A 60 15.83 10.01 2.23
C ILE A 60 15.56 8.97 3.33
N LYS A 61 14.43 9.11 4.04
CA LYS A 61 13.99 8.19 5.09
C LYS A 61 12.66 7.54 4.74
N THR A 62 12.57 6.22 4.93
CA THR A 62 11.31 5.49 4.83
C THR A 62 10.65 5.44 6.20
N ASN A 63 9.39 5.87 6.27
CA ASN A 63 8.63 5.74 7.50
C ASN A 63 8.26 4.26 7.72
N GLN A 64 8.75 3.71 8.83
CA GLN A 64 8.66 2.30 9.21
C GLN A 64 7.27 1.87 9.69
N GLN A 65 6.36 2.82 9.93
CA GLN A 65 5.03 2.52 10.42
C GLN A 65 4.16 1.92 9.31
N ASN A 66 3.53 0.78 9.61
CA ASN A 66 2.57 0.15 8.71
C ASN A 66 1.48 1.13 8.27
N ILE A 67 1.15 1.09 6.97
CA ILE A 67 0.20 2.00 6.33
C ILE A 67 -1.20 1.97 6.97
N LEU A 68 -1.64 0.81 7.46
CA LEU A 68 -2.95 0.66 8.11
C LEU A 68 -2.95 1.39 9.46
N ILE A 69 -1.91 1.17 10.27
CA ILE A 69 -1.77 1.82 11.58
C ILE A 69 -1.70 3.34 11.41
N ARG A 70 -0.92 3.83 10.44
CA ARG A 70 -0.84 5.27 10.15
C ARG A 70 -2.21 5.83 9.77
N SER A 71 -2.94 5.14 8.89
CA SER A 71 -4.26 5.57 8.44
C SER A 71 -5.27 5.64 9.59
N LEU A 72 -5.26 4.64 10.48
CA LEU A 72 -6.11 4.61 11.65
C LEU A 72 -5.75 5.71 12.66
N MET A 73 -4.46 5.95 12.90
CA MET A 73 -3.99 7.04 13.78
C MET A 73 -4.39 8.42 13.24
N LEU A 74 -4.21 8.66 11.94
CA LEU A 74 -4.68 9.88 11.28
C LEU A 74 -6.21 10.02 11.44
N LYS A 75 -6.98 8.95 11.21
CA LYS A 75 -8.44 8.97 11.42
C LYS A 75 -8.83 9.28 12.87
N LYS A 76 -8.11 8.74 13.86
CA LYS A 76 -8.35 9.01 15.28
C LYS A 76 -8.11 10.49 15.61
N GLN A 77 -6.98 11.05 15.18
CA GLN A 77 -6.69 12.48 15.37
C GLN A 77 -7.78 13.35 14.73
N ARG A 78 -8.33 12.91 13.59
CA ARG A 78 -9.47 13.56 12.93
C ARG A 78 -10.78 13.51 13.69
N GLY A 79 -11.05 12.43 14.40
CA GLY A 79 -12.26 12.29 15.23
C GLY A 79 -12.17 13.04 16.56
N GLU A 80 -10.97 13.20 17.13
CA GLU A 80 -10.76 13.96 18.37
C GLU A 80 -10.95 15.47 18.17
N TYR A 81 -10.52 16.04 17.03
CA TYR A 81 -10.72 17.47 16.77
C TYR A 81 -12.13 17.81 16.26
N SER A 82 -12.91 16.83 15.77
CA SER A 82 -14.24 17.08 15.19
C SER A 82 -15.37 17.08 16.22
N SER A 83 -15.06 17.12 17.52
CA SER A 83 -16.07 17.05 18.59
C SER A 83 -16.44 18.42 19.20
N LYS A 84 -16.00 19.54 18.61
CA LYS A 84 -16.57 20.85 18.93
C LYS A 84 -16.88 21.62 17.64
N ASP A 85 -18.16 21.99 17.56
CA ASP A 85 -18.75 23.00 16.70
C ASP A 85 -18.87 22.68 15.20
N GLY A 86 -20.11 22.80 14.72
CA GLY A 86 -20.36 23.10 13.32
C GLY A 86 -21.14 22.04 12.59
N LYS A 87 -22.44 22.27 12.49
CA LYS A 87 -23.29 21.89 11.36
C LYS A 87 -22.59 22.30 10.06
N GLY A 88 -21.79 21.40 9.49
CA GLY A 88 -21.02 21.65 8.28
C GLY A 88 -20.96 20.37 7.47
N ILE A 89 -21.65 20.39 6.35
CA ILE A 89 -21.66 19.35 5.32
C ILE A 89 -20.20 19.12 4.89
N SER A 90 -19.53 18.12 5.47
CA SER A 90 -18.27 17.64 4.93
C SER A 90 -18.61 16.57 3.90
N SER A 91 -18.65 17.01 2.65
CA SER A 91 -18.78 16.19 1.46
C SER A 91 -17.88 14.96 1.59
N ASN A 92 -18.52 13.80 1.68
CA ASN A 92 -17.91 12.51 1.45
C ASN A 92 -17.45 12.47 -0.01
N ASP A 93 -16.21 12.87 -0.25
CA ASP A 93 -15.59 12.75 -1.56
C ASP A 93 -14.22 12.11 -1.39
N ASN A 94 -14.17 10.79 -1.58
CA ASN A 94 -13.17 10.11 -2.42
C ASN A 94 -13.55 8.63 -2.59
N GLY A 95 -14.80 8.42 -2.97
CA GLY A 95 -15.35 7.10 -3.30
C GLY A 95 -16.32 7.15 -4.47
N ARG A 96 -16.13 8.07 -5.44
CA ARG A 96 -16.90 8.08 -6.70
C ARG A 96 -16.44 6.94 -7.61
N LYS A 97 -16.67 5.70 -7.18
CA LYS A 97 -16.86 4.59 -8.10
C LYS A 97 -18.33 4.60 -8.48
N ARG A 98 -18.57 4.66 -9.78
CA ARG A 98 -19.86 4.87 -10.45
C ARG A 98 -20.99 4.10 -9.75
N ALA A 99 -22.04 4.80 -9.35
CA ALA A 99 -23.29 4.19 -8.92
C ALA A 99 -23.93 3.49 -10.13
N ALA A 100 -24.15 2.18 -10.01
CA ALA A 100 -25.10 1.45 -10.83
C ALA A 100 -26.33 1.14 -9.97
N GLU A 101 -27.49 1.38 -10.54
CA GLU A 101 -28.82 1.37 -9.95
C GLU A 101 -29.31 0.03 -9.38
N LYS A 102 -30.23 0.18 -8.40
CA LYS A 102 -31.40 -0.66 -8.05
C LYS A 102 -31.23 -2.17 -7.82
N ALA A 103 -31.63 -2.62 -6.62
CA ALA A 103 -32.97 -3.16 -6.38
C ALA A 103 -33.13 -3.58 -4.90
N LEU A 104 -34.36 -3.45 -4.42
CA LEU A 104 -34.86 -3.76 -3.08
C LEU A 104 -35.03 -5.27 -2.88
N ASP A 105 -35.46 -5.63 -1.66
CA ASP A 105 -35.97 -6.93 -1.20
C ASP A 105 -34.94 -7.80 -0.46
N SER A 106 -35.20 -8.41 0.69
CA SER A 106 -36.38 -8.42 1.55
C SER A 106 -36.04 -9.19 2.84
N ARG A 107 -36.68 -8.76 3.93
CA ARG A 107 -37.23 -9.59 5.02
C ARG A 107 -36.31 -10.20 6.10
N ALA A 108 -36.57 -9.68 7.30
CA ALA A 108 -36.23 -10.13 8.65
C ALA A 108 -36.54 -11.61 9.00
N SER A 109 -35.85 -12.12 10.03
CA SER A 109 -36.32 -12.96 11.16
C SER A 109 -35.20 -13.93 11.62
N ALA A 110 -34.62 -13.79 12.81
CA ALA A 110 -35.11 -14.20 14.14
C ALA A 110 -34.68 -15.63 14.58
N LYS A 111 -34.01 -15.68 15.75
CA LYS A 111 -33.96 -16.72 16.80
C LYS A 111 -33.64 -18.19 16.40
N LYS A 112 -32.65 -18.80 17.07
CA LYS A 112 -32.84 -19.60 18.32
C LYS A 112 -31.51 -20.13 18.90
N ALA A 113 -31.48 -20.19 20.22
CA ALA A 113 -30.49 -20.89 21.04
C ALA A 113 -30.87 -22.37 21.20
N THR A 114 -29.89 -23.27 21.39
CA THR A 114 -30.09 -24.57 22.05
C THR A 114 -28.81 -25.04 22.74
N THR A 115 -29.03 -25.52 23.97
CA THR A 115 -28.19 -26.14 25.01
C THR A 115 -27.56 -27.48 24.64
N SER A 116 -26.46 -27.88 25.30
CA SER A 116 -26.35 -29.22 25.91
C SER A 116 -25.22 -29.30 26.95
N ASN A 117 -25.54 -29.97 28.05
CA ASN A 117 -24.68 -30.33 29.18
C ASN A 117 -24.00 -31.67 28.91
N HIS A 118 -22.76 -31.87 29.36
CA HIS A 118 -22.27 -33.18 29.79
C HIS A 118 -21.27 -33.05 30.94
N ALA A 119 -21.34 -34.02 31.85
CA ALA A 119 -20.74 -34.05 33.17
C ALA A 119 -19.42 -34.85 33.24
N ALA A 120 -18.62 -34.50 34.24
CA ALA A 120 -17.73 -35.33 35.07
C ALA A 120 -16.66 -36.24 34.43
N SER A 121 -15.38 -35.97 34.75
CA SER A 121 -14.55 -36.90 35.54
C SER A 121 -13.22 -36.22 35.94
N ALA A 122 -12.73 -36.58 37.12
CA ALA A 122 -11.57 -36.04 37.80
C ALA A 122 -10.25 -36.46 37.15
N GLN A 123 -9.26 -35.56 37.12
CA GLN A 123 -7.99 -35.83 37.82
C GLN A 123 -7.10 -34.58 37.91
N GLU A 124 -6.59 -34.41 39.10
CA GLU A 124 -5.83 -33.31 39.64
C GLU A 124 -4.37 -33.37 39.15
N THR A 125 -3.94 -32.41 38.32
CA THR A 125 -2.54 -31.99 38.27
C THR A 125 -2.47 -30.48 38.09
N SER A 126 -2.10 -29.79 39.18
CA SER A 126 -1.43 -28.47 39.21
C SER A 126 -1.96 -27.43 38.20
N LYS A 127 -2.96 -26.65 38.64
CA LYS A 127 -3.49 -25.47 37.96
C LYS A 127 -2.38 -24.42 37.75
N ILE A 128 -1.65 -24.52 36.64
CA ILE A 128 -1.01 -23.35 36.04
C ILE A 128 -2.17 -22.43 35.64
N HIS A 129 -2.20 -21.23 36.22
CA HIS A 129 -3.34 -20.33 36.19
C HIS A 129 -3.80 -20.12 34.73
N ALA A 130 -5.04 -20.51 34.42
CA ALA A 130 -5.60 -20.45 33.06
C ALA A 130 -5.30 -19.15 32.28
N PRO A 131 -5.42 -17.93 32.84
CA PRO A 131 -5.14 -16.73 32.06
C PRO A 131 -3.65 -16.54 31.75
N GLU A 132 -2.74 -17.16 32.49
CA GLU A 132 -1.31 -17.03 32.27
C GLU A 132 -0.88 -17.72 30.96
N ILE A 133 -1.38 -18.94 30.70
CA ILE A 133 -1.06 -19.72 29.49
C ILE A 133 -1.53 -19.00 28.21
N GLN A 134 -2.67 -18.30 28.25
CA GLN A 134 -3.17 -17.55 27.07
C GLN A 134 -2.26 -16.37 26.70
N ASN A 135 -1.66 -15.75 27.72
CA ASN A 135 -0.79 -14.59 27.57
C ASN A 135 0.65 -14.95 27.20
N MET A 136 1.01 -16.24 27.20
CA MET A 136 2.35 -16.68 26.81
C MET A 136 2.58 -16.55 25.30
N THR A 137 3.84 -16.33 24.92
CA THR A 137 4.27 -16.38 23.52
C THR A 137 4.35 -17.83 23.04
N VAL A 138 4.26 -18.04 21.72
CA VAL A 138 4.36 -19.37 21.10
C VAL A 138 5.65 -20.10 21.49
N GLU A 139 6.74 -19.35 21.65
CA GLU A 139 8.03 -19.93 22.06
C GLU A 139 7.98 -20.51 23.47
N LYS A 140 7.42 -19.78 24.43
CA LYS A 140 7.23 -20.29 25.79
C LYS A 140 6.26 -21.48 25.83
N LEU A 141 5.20 -21.45 25.02
CA LEU A 141 4.25 -22.58 24.90
C LEU A 141 4.95 -23.83 24.37
N ARG A 142 5.84 -23.70 23.37
CA ARG A 142 6.62 -24.82 22.85
C ARG A 142 7.62 -25.38 23.86
N VAL A 143 8.25 -24.52 24.66
CA VAL A 143 9.15 -24.96 25.74
C VAL A 143 8.37 -25.80 26.77
N LEU A 144 7.21 -25.33 27.21
CA LEU A 144 6.36 -26.08 28.16
C LEU A 144 5.86 -27.40 27.56
N LEU A 145 5.46 -27.41 26.28
CA LEU A 145 5.07 -28.65 25.60
C LEU A 145 6.24 -29.63 25.47
N LYS A 146 7.46 -29.13 25.21
CA LYS A 146 8.68 -29.96 25.13
C LYS A 146 9.02 -30.59 26.48
N GLU A 147 8.91 -29.81 27.56
CA GLU A 147 9.09 -30.30 28.93
C GLU A 147 8.06 -31.38 29.30
N LYS A 148 6.82 -31.23 28.81
CA LYS A 148 5.74 -32.20 28.98
C LYS A 148 5.77 -33.37 27.98
N GLY A 149 6.73 -33.41 27.06
CA GLY A 149 6.82 -34.45 26.02
C GLY A 149 5.69 -34.44 25.00
N LEU A 150 4.98 -33.31 24.84
CA LEU A 150 3.83 -33.15 23.96
C LEU A 150 4.24 -32.59 22.59
N SER A 151 3.38 -32.81 21.59
CA SER A 151 3.63 -32.35 20.22
C SER A 151 3.70 -30.82 20.12
N LEU A 152 4.78 -30.32 19.51
CA LEU A 152 5.08 -28.89 19.29
C LEU A 152 4.41 -28.30 18.04
N ARG A 153 3.66 -29.12 17.30
CA ARG A 153 3.06 -28.76 16.01
C ARG A 153 1.65 -28.21 16.23
N GLY A 154 1.34 -27.12 15.53
CA GLY A 154 0.01 -26.51 15.52
C GLY A 154 0.01 -24.99 15.60
N ARG A 155 -1.18 -24.39 15.52
CA ARG A 155 -1.41 -22.96 15.79
C ARG A 155 -1.35 -22.68 17.29
N LYS A 156 -1.22 -21.40 17.69
CA LYS A 156 -1.11 -20.99 19.11
C LYS A 156 -2.24 -21.58 19.97
N ASP A 157 -3.48 -21.57 19.47
CA ASP A 157 -4.64 -22.08 20.20
C ASP A 157 -4.59 -23.59 20.41
N GLU A 158 -4.06 -24.34 19.43
CA GLU A 158 -3.84 -25.79 19.54
C GLU A 158 -2.77 -26.13 20.59
N LEU A 159 -1.71 -25.31 20.67
CA LEU A 159 -0.67 -25.46 21.71
C LEU A 159 -1.23 -25.17 23.11
N ILE A 160 -2.10 -24.16 23.22
CA ILE A 160 -2.78 -23.80 24.48
C ILE A 160 -3.76 -24.89 24.89
N ALA A 161 -4.61 -25.37 23.99
CA ALA A 161 -5.55 -26.45 24.26
C ALA A 161 -4.82 -27.72 24.75
N ARG A 162 -3.70 -28.07 24.11
CA ARG A 162 -2.89 -29.23 24.50
C ARG A 162 -2.19 -29.06 25.85
N LEU A 163 -1.80 -27.84 26.23
CA LEU A 163 -1.30 -27.53 27.58
C LEU A 163 -2.40 -27.52 28.65
N ARG A 164 -3.66 -27.31 28.26
CA ARG A 164 -4.83 -27.38 29.14
C ARG A 164 -5.37 -28.79 29.33
N GLY A 165 -5.05 -29.71 28.42
CA GLY A 165 -5.67 -31.03 28.35
C GLY A 165 -7.03 -31.01 27.65
N ASP A 166 -7.33 -30.00 26.84
CA ASP A 166 -8.58 -29.87 26.07
C ASP A 166 -8.55 -30.67 24.74
N THR A 167 -7.72 -31.71 24.63
CA THR A 167 -7.48 -32.51 23.42
C THR A 167 -7.58 -34.00 23.67
#